data_AF-A0A957AAH6-F1
#
_entry.id   AF-A0A957AAH6-F1
#
_cell.length_a   1.000
_cell.length_b   1.000
_cell.length_c   1.000
_cell.angle_alpha   90.00
_cell.angle_beta   90.00
_cell.angle_gamma   90.00
#
_symmetry.space_group_name_H-M   'P 1'
#
loop_
_entity.id
_entity.type
_entity.pdbx_description
1 polymer ?
#
loop_
_entity_poly.entity_id
_entity_poly.type
_entity_poly.pdbx_seq_one_letter_code
_entity_poly.pdbx_strand_id
1 'polypeptide(L)'
;HAFNPDAPHLQEGAEAWIGPRQTTVTRSRPDKGAWILELAAITSRTEAESLRGALIEAPDSAIHRSPGEHFIYELIGLRVETAEGRLVGTITDVLQPGANDVYVVTTDTGEVLIPVVADVVQRIDPLSGLVVITPLAGMLDESGY
;
A
#
# COMPACT_ATOMS: atom_id res chain seq x y z
N HIS A 1 -4.95 2.90 -10.33
CA HIS A 1 -4.60 1.50 -10.01
C HIS A 1 -4.64 0.65 -11.27
N ALA A 2 -3.63 -0.19 -11.50
CA ALA A 2 -3.69 -1.23 -12.53
C ALA A 2 -4.73 -2.30 -12.16
N PHE A 3 -5.39 -2.90 -13.16
CA PHE A 3 -6.35 -3.97 -12.94
C PHE A 3 -5.64 -5.23 -12.38
N ASN A 4 -6.06 -5.69 -11.20
CA ASN A 4 -5.58 -6.94 -10.59
C ASN A 4 -6.67 -8.03 -10.73
N PRO A 5 -6.48 -9.06 -11.59
CA PRO A 5 -7.44 -10.15 -11.76
C PRO A 5 -7.48 -11.14 -10.60
N ASP A 6 -6.51 -11.10 -9.68
CA ASP A 6 -6.40 -11.99 -8.52
C ASP A 6 -6.74 -11.28 -7.20
N ALA A 7 -7.42 -10.13 -7.27
CA ALA A 7 -7.80 -9.33 -6.11
C ALA A 7 -8.61 -10.16 -5.08
N PRO A 8 -8.05 -10.49 -3.90
CA PRO A 8 -8.66 -11.40 -2.94
C PRO A 8 -9.89 -10.78 -2.25
N HIS A 9 -9.87 -9.46 -2.06
CA HIS A 9 -11.00 -8.69 -1.51
C HIS A 9 -12.19 -8.56 -2.48
N LEU A 10 -12.05 -9.07 -3.72
CA LEU A 10 -13.13 -9.11 -4.72
C LEU A 10 -13.56 -10.54 -5.05
N GLN A 11 -13.08 -11.55 -4.32
CA GLN A 11 -13.47 -12.95 -4.50
C GLN A 11 -14.84 -13.24 -3.86
N GLU A 12 -15.46 -14.34 -4.26
CA GLU A 12 -16.68 -14.84 -3.62
C GLU A 12 -16.47 -15.02 -2.10
N GLY A 13 -17.41 -14.52 -1.31
CA GLY A 13 -17.35 -14.50 0.16
C GLY A 13 -16.69 -13.25 0.76
N ALA A 14 -16.08 -12.38 -0.04
CA ALA A 14 -15.47 -11.14 0.46
C ALA A 14 -16.53 -10.15 0.94
N GLU A 15 -16.23 -9.44 2.04
CA GLU A 15 -17.06 -8.36 2.56
C GLU A 15 -16.78 -7.05 1.81
N ALA A 16 -17.83 -6.29 1.53
CA ALA A 16 -17.75 -5.01 0.86
C ALA A 16 -18.79 -4.02 1.38
N TRP A 17 -18.54 -2.74 1.16
CA TRP A 17 -19.40 -1.63 1.53
C TRP A 17 -19.70 -0.75 0.34
N ILE A 18 -20.92 -0.23 0.30
CA ILE A 18 -21.35 0.79 -0.65
C ILE A 18 -21.93 1.93 0.18
N GLY A 19 -21.07 2.91 0.52
CA GLY A 19 -21.38 3.90 1.55
C GLY A 19 -21.70 3.21 2.89
N PRO A 20 -22.82 3.52 3.57
CA PRO A 20 -23.13 2.94 4.88
C PRO A 20 -23.61 1.49 4.81
N ARG A 21 -23.79 0.92 3.61
CA ARG A 21 -24.42 -0.38 3.42
C ARG A 21 -23.37 -1.48 3.27
N GLN A 22 -23.35 -2.42 4.22
CA GLN A 22 -22.54 -3.64 4.15
C GLN A 22 -23.20 -4.68 3.21
N THR A 23 -22.36 -5.41 2.48
CA THR A 23 -22.74 -6.51 1.59
C THR A 23 -21.61 -7.55 1.49
N THR A 24 -21.90 -8.68 0.86
CA THR A 24 -20.93 -9.73 0.54
C THR A 24 -20.91 -9.97 -0.96
N VAL A 25 -19.74 -10.28 -1.52
CA VAL A 25 -19.60 -10.74 -2.90
C VAL A 25 -20.13 -12.17 -3.01
N THR A 26 -21.22 -12.38 -3.75
CA THR A 26 -21.78 -13.71 -4.00
C THR A 26 -21.21 -14.36 -5.24
N ARG A 27 -20.69 -13.55 -6.17
CA ARG A 27 -20.02 -14.04 -7.37
C ARG A 27 -19.07 -12.97 -7.88
N SER A 28 -17.92 -13.39 -8.38
CA SER A 28 -17.02 -12.46 -9.06
C SER A 28 -16.32 -13.09 -10.24
N ARG A 29 -16.02 -12.26 -11.23
CA ARG A 29 -15.16 -12.65 -12.35
C ARG A 29 -14.50 -11.43 -13.00
N PRO A 30 -13.26 -11.57 -13.48
CA PRO A 30 -12.67 -10.59 -14.37
C PRO A 30 -13.33 -10.63 -15.76
N ASP A 31 -13.51 -9.47 -16.39
CA ASP A 31 -14.00 -9.31 -17.76
C ASP A 31 -13.38 -8.06 -18.39
N LYS A 32 -12.64 -8.22 -19.49
CA LYS A 32 -12.11 -7.10 -20.30
C LYS A 32 -11.38 -5.99 -19.49
N GLY A 33 -10.59 -6.38 -18.49
CA GLY A 33 -9.83 -5.43 -17.66
C GLY A 33 -10.65 -4.75 -16.55
N ALA A 34 -11.84 -5.27 -16.25
CA ALA A 34 -12.68 -4.85 -15.13
C ALA A 34 -13.18 -6.05 -14.32
N TRP A 35 -13.65 -5.80 -13.11
CA TRP A 35 -14.33 -6.79 -12.30
C TRP A 35 -15.84 -6.72 -12.53
N ILE A 36 -16.47 -7.90 -12.69
CA ILE A 36 -17.92 -8.05 -12.61
C ILE A 36 -18.22 -8.75 -11.29
N LEU A 37 -18.98 -8.06 -10.43
CA LEU A 37 -19.35 -8.52 -9.10
C LEU A 37 -20.86 -8.70 -9.00
N GLU A 38 -21.28 -9.77 -8.34
CA GLU A 38 -22.62 -9.96 -7.82
C GLU A 38 -22.56 -9.77 -6.31
N LEU A 39 -23.45 -8.95 -5.76
CA LEU A 39 -23.44 -8.54 -4.37
C LEU A 39 -24.75 -8.95 -3.70
N ALA A 40 -24.67 -9.59 -2.53
CA ALA A 40 -25.84 -10.11 -1.82
C ALA A 40 -26.92 -9.05 -1.56
N ALA A 41 -26.51 -7.81 -1.31
CA ALA A 41 -27.42 -6.71 -1.05
C ALA A 41 -28.11 -6.15 -2.31
N ILE A 42 -27.59 -6.43 -3.51
CA ILE A 42 -28.07 -5.82 -4.76
C ILE A 42 -28.83 -6.88 -5.56
N THR A 43 -30.16 -6.85 -5.48
CA THR A 43 -31.00 -7.91 -6.03
C THR A 43 -31.74 -7.51 -7.30
N SER A 44 -31.58 -6.28 -7.77
CA SER A 44 -32.24 -5.80 -8.98
C SER A 44 -31.34 -4.99 -9.89
N ARG A 45 -31.64 -5.03 -11.19
CA ARG A 45 -30.93 -4.24 -12.20
C ARG A 45 -31.06 -2.74 -11.95
N THR A 46 -32.24 -2.27 -11.54
CA THR A 46 -32.50 -0.86 -11.25
C THR A 46 -31.63 -0.36 -10.09
N GLU A 47 -31.48 -1.17 -9.05
CA GLU A 47 -30.61 -0.86 -7.92
C GLU A 47 -29.15 -0.82 -8.35
N ALA A 48 -28.68 -1.81 -9.12
CA ALA A 48 -27.32 -1.80 -9.68
C ALA A 48 -27.05 -0.57 -10.57
N GLU A 49 -28.02 -0.16 -11.39
CA GLU A 49 -27.89 1.03 -12.26
C GLU A 49 -27.80 2.33 -11.45
N SER A 50 -28.49 2.40 -10.30
CA SER A 50 -28.46 3.55 -9.38
C SER A 50 -27.10 3.74 -8.68
N LEU A 51 -26.30 2.69 -8.63
CA LEU A 51 -24.97 2.67 -8.00
C LEU A 51 -23.83 3.00 -8.96
N ARG A 52 -24.14 3.41 -10.20
CA ARG A 52 -23.11 3.86 -11.14
C ARG A 52 -22.35 5.06 -10.57
N GLY A 53 -21.03 4.90 -10.48
CA GLY A 53 -20.12 5.91 -9.92
C GLY A 53 -20.00 5.87 -8.40
N ALA A 54 -20.73 4.97 -7.71
CA ALA A 54 -20.51 4.73 -6.29
C ALA A 54 -19.16 4.03 -6.06
N LEU A 55 -18.56 4.30 -4.91
CA LEU A 55 -17.38 3.58 -4.45
C LEU A 55 -17.82 2.25 -3.81
N ILE A 56 -17.05 1.20 -4.12
CA ILE A 56 -17.10 -0.07 -3.40
C ILE A 56 -15.87 -0.10 -2.51
N GLU A 57 -16.09 -0.23 -1.22
CA GLU A 57 -15.06 -0.19 -0.21
C GLU A 57 -14.90 -1.59 0.41
N ALA A 58 -13.68 -1.95 0.77
CA ALA A 58 -13.38 -3.18 1.50
C ALA A 58 -12.63 -2.79 2.78
N PRO A 59 -12.74 -3.57 3.87
CA PRO A 59 -12.01 -3.28 5.08
C PRO A 59 -10.53 -3.54 4.82
N ASP A 60 -9.65 -2.75 5.44
CA ASP A 60 -8.19 -2.89 5.25
C ASP A 60 -7.69 -4.32 5.54
N SER A 61 -8.37 -5.04 6.42
CA SER A 61 -8.11 -6.44 6.75
C SER A 61 -8.44 -7.44 5.63
N ALA A 62 -9.28 -7.08 4.66
CA ALA A 62 -9.66 -7.96 3.54
C ALA A 62 -8.64 -7.93 2.39
N ILE A 63 -7.76 -6.93 2.35
CA ILE A 63 -6.66 -6.90 1.40
C ILE A 63 -5.62 -7.91 1.88
N HIS A 64 -5.50 -9.07 1.19
CA HIS A 64 -4.35 -9.94 1.43
C HIS A 64 -3.10 -9.15 1.09
N ARG A 65 -2.27 -8.96 2.12
CA ARG A 65 -0.94 -8.41 1.98
C ARG A 65 0.01 -9.55 1.74
N SER A 66 0.91 -9.42 0.76
CA SER A 66 2.10 -10.26 0.77
C SER A 66 2.90 -9.95 2.04
N PRO A 67 3.56 -10.93 2.68
CA PRO A 67 4.45 -10.63 3.80
C PRO A 67 5.47 -9.54 3.39
N GLY A 68 5.49 -8.42 4.13
CA GLY A 68 6.34 -7.27 3.83
C GLY A 68 5.72 -6.18 2.94
N GLU A 69 4.46 -6.32 2.53
CA GLU A 69 3.72 -5.28 1.81
C GLU A 69 3.09 -4.29 2.79
N HIS A 70 3.36 -3.00 2.57
CA HIS A 70 2.88 -1.88 3.39
C HIS A 70 2.16 -0.87 2.51
N PHE A 71 1.06 -0.31 3.00
CA PHE A 71 0.45 0.82 2.34
C PHE A 71 1.29 2.07 2.54
N ILE A 72 1.31 2.95 1.54
CA ILE A 72 2.06 4.21 1.60
C ILE A 72 1.68 5.02 2.86
N TYR A 73 0.39 5.10 3.21
CA TYR A 73 -0.05 5.83 4.39
C TYR A 73 0.48 5.26 5.72
N GLU A 74 0.86 3.98 5.76
CA GLU A 74 1.49 3.35 6.93
C GLU A 74 2.98 3.70 7.01
N LEU A 75 3.58 4.14 5.90
CA LEU A 75 5.00 4.43 5.77
C LEU A 75 5.32 5.92 5.96
N ILE A 76 4.42 6.82 5.56
CA ILE A 76 4.62 8.25 5.75
C ILE A 76 4.74 8.57 7.24
N GLY A 77 5.80 9.30 7.61
CA GLY A 77 6.09 9.68 8.98
C GLY A 77 6.93 8.65 9.76
N LEU A 78 7.25 7.48 9.19
CA LEU A 78 8.16 6.55 9.84
C LEU A 78 9.59 7.12 9.86
N ARG A 79 10.27 6.94 10.99
CA ARG A 79 11.68 7.29 11.15
C ARG A 79 12.54 6.26 10.44
N VAL A 80 13.61 6.71 9.78
CA VAL A 80 14.58 5.83 9.12
C VAL A 80 15.89 5.85 9.90
N GLU A 81 16.38 4.69 10.31
CA GLU A 81 17.63 4.52 11.04
C GLU A 81 18.54 3.50 10.34
N THR A 82 19.86 3.65 10.44
CA THR A 82 20.80 2.62 9.99
C THR A 82 20.81 1.41 10.93
N ALA A 83 21.38 0.29 10.51
CA ALA A 83 21.54 -0.90 11.35
C ALA A 83 22.33 -0.62 12.65
N GLU A 84 23.16 0.42 12.66
CA GLU A 84 23.92 0.90 13.81
C GLU A 84 23.12 1.85 14.72
N GLY A 85 21.85 2.13 14.40
CA GLY A 85 20.96 3.01 15.16
C GLY A 85 21.14 4.51 14.86
N ARG A 86 21.83 4.88 13.78
CA ARG A 86 21.97 6.28 13.38
C ARG A 86 20.69 6.75 12.67
N LEU A 87 20.07 7.81 13.19
CA LEU A 87 18.95 8.47 12.51
C LEU A 87 19.39 9.03 11.15
N VAL A 88 18.63 8.68 10.11
CA VAL A 88 18.76 9.22 8.76
C VAL A 88 17.77 10.36 8.55
N GLY A 89 16.50 10.13 8.90
CA GLY A 89 15.44 11.10 8.69
C GLY A 89 14.05 10.49 8.83
N THR A 90 13.06 11.07 8.14
CA THR A 90 11.67 10.62 8.16
C THR A 90 11.14 10.43 6.73
N ILE A 91 10.37 9.37 6.49
CA ILE A 91 9.73 9.13 5.20
C ILE A 91 8.65 10.19 4.97
N THR A 92 8.74 10.92 3.87
CA THR A 92 7.79 11.99 3.48
C THR A 92 7.04 11.67 2.19
N ASP A 93 7.56 10.77 1.36
CA ASP A 93 6.88 10.29 0.15
C ASP A 93 7.37 8.88 -0.26
N VAL A 94 6.62 8.21 -1.13
CA VAL A 94 6.97 6.92 -1.71
C VAL A 94 6.77 6.97 -3.22
N LEU A 95 7.87 6.93 -3.98
CA LEU A 95 7.84 6.91 -5.44
C LEU A 95 7.70 5.47 -5.94
N GLN A 96 6.88 5.27 -6.96
CA GLN A 96 6.62 3.95 -7.56
C GLN A 96 7.00 3.92 -9.06
N PRO A 97 8.30 3.97 -9.40
CA PRO A 97 8.77 4.02 -10.79
C PRO A 97 8.57 2.72 -11.59
N GLY A 98 8.02 1.66 -10.97
CA GLY A 98 7.59 0.43 -11.63
C GLY A 98 8.56 -0.76 -11.50
N ALA A 99 9.82 -0.52 -11.08
CA ALA A 99 10.78 -1.60 -10.78
C ALA A 99 10.78 -1.94 -9.29
N ASN A 100 11.18 -0.99 -8.44
CA ASN A 100 11.08 -1.05 -7.00
C ASN A 100 10.56 0.30 -6.49
N ASP A 101 9.86 0.29 -5.36
CA ASP A 101 9.49 1.52 -4.68
C ASP A 101 10.75 2.24 -4.19
N VAL A 102 10.65 3.56 -4.03
CA VAL A 102 11.72 4.42 -3.51
C VAL A 102 11.15 5.30 -2.42
N TYR A 103 11.68 5.19 -1.20
CA TYR A 103 11.31 6.09 -0.11
C TYR A 103 12.03 7.42 -0.28
N VAL A 104 11.26 8.50 -0.21
CA VAL A 104 11.79 9.86 -0.07
C VAL A 104 11.91 10.14 1.42
N VAL A 105 13.15 10.32 1.87
CA VAL A 105 13.47 10.56 3.27
C VAL A 105 13.96 11.98 3.43
N THR A 106 13.19 12.79 4.14
CA THR A 106 13.63 14.14 4.52
C THR A 106 14.57 14.03 5.71
N THR A 107 15.74 14.65 5.57
CA THR A 107 16.81 14.76 6.54
C THR A 107 17.02 16.23 6.89
N ASP A 108 17.90 16.53 7.86
CA ASP A 108 18.23 17.91 8.23
C ASP A 108 18.94 18.68 7.10
N THR A 109 19.60 17.98 6.19
CA THR A 109 20.43 18.57 5.13
C THR A 109 19.80 18.50 3.74
N GLY A 110 18.59 17.93 3.61
CA GLY A 110 17.92 17.74 2.34
C GLY A 110 17.18 16.42 2.26
N GLU A 111 17.00 15.90 1.05
CA GLU A 111 16.29 14.65 0.81
C GLU A 111 17.23 13.54 0.36
N VAL A 112 16.95 12.33 0.82
CA VAL A 112 17.64 11.10 0.42
C VAL A 112 16.63 10.14 -0.19
N LEU A 113 17.00 9.53 -1.32
CA LEU A 113 16.20 8.51 -1.98
C LEU A 113 16.70 7.13 -1.60
N ILE A 114 15.83 6.32 -0.98
CA ILE A 114 16.17 4.97 -0.51
C ILE A 114 15.43 3.94 -1.35
N PRO A 115 16.12 3.14 -2.17
CA PRO A 115 15.48 2.08 -2.94
C PRO A 115 14.99 0.97 -2.00
N VAL A 116 13.75 0.53 -2.19
CA VAL A 116 13.14 -0.55 -1.41
C VAL A 116 13.57 -1.89 -2.01
N VAL A 117 14.78 -2.30 -1.67
CA VAL A 117 15.37 -3.59 -2.05
C VAL A 117 15.91 -4.30 -0.81
N ALA A 118 15.97 -5.63 -0.85
CA ALA A 118 16.37 -6.46 0.29
C ALA A 118 17.76 -6.13 0.84
N ASP A 119 18.69 -5.66 0.00
CA ASP A 119 20.03 -5.28 0.42
C ASP A 119 20.05 -3.95 1.21
N VAL A 120 19.01 -3.12 1.05
CA VAL A 120 18.95 -1.78 1.65
C VAL A 120 17.96 -1.74 2.80
N VAL A 121 16.71 -2.16 2.60
CA VAL A 121 15.67 -2.10 3.63
C VAL A 121 15.63 -3.42 4.39
N GLN A 122 16.10 -3.40 5.63
CA GLN A 122 16.27 -4.61 6.45
C GLN A 122 15.04 -4.92 7.31
N ARG A 123 14.33 -3.88 7.75
CA ARG A 123 13.15 -4.03 8.59
C ARG A 123 12.23 -2.83 8.45
N ILE A 124 10.93 -3.10 8.37
CA ILE A 124 9.87 -2.09 8.45
C ILE A 124 8.99 -2.47 9.64
N ASP A 125 8.83 -1.54 10.58
CA ASP A 125 8.00 -1.70 11.77
C ASP A 125 7.10 -0.46 11.92
N PRO A 126 5.92 -0.46 11.28
CA PRO A 126 4.99 0.65 11.38
C PRO A 126 4.45 0.86 12.79
N LEU A 127 4.41 -0.19 13.62
CA LEU A 127 3.90 -0.11 14.99
C LEU A 127 4.85 0.70 15.89
N SER A 128 6.16 0.53 15.72
CA SER A 128 7.16 1.33 16.43
C SER A 128 7.56 2.62 15.71
N GLY A 129 7.01 2.87 14.51
CA GLY A 129 7.29 4.07 13.75
C GLY A 129 8.68 4.06 13.09
N LEU A 130 9.21 2.89 12.71
CA LEU A 130 10.63 2.71 12.36
C LEU A 130 10.85 1.89 11.09
N VAL A 131 11.79 2.34 10.27
CA VAL A 131 12.41 1.58 9.18
C VAL A 131 13.92 1.49 9.43
N VAL A 132 14.48 0.29 9.36
CA VAL A 132 15.92 0.05 9.49
C VAL A 132 16.52 -0.25 8.13
N ILE A 133 17.59 0.46 7.79
CA ILE A 133 18.31 0.32 6.52
C ILE A 133 19.78 -0.07 6.73
N THR A 134 20.35 -0.70 5.71
CA THR A 134 21.80 -0.77 5.49
C THR A 134 22.12 0.05 4.25
N PRO A 135 22.66 1.27 4.40
CA PRO A 135 22.92 2.13 3.25
C PRO A 135 24.06 1.59 2.39
N LEU A 136 23.94 1.70 1.07
CA LEU A 136 25.06 1.46 0.16
C LEU A 136 26.09 2.59 0.28
N ALA A 137 27.34 2.29 -0.08
CA ALA A 137 28.40 3.30 -0.10
C ALA A 137 28.00 4.50 -0.97
N GLY A 138 28.06 5.71 -0.40
CA GLY A 138 27.69 6.95 -1.09
C GLY A 138 26.18 7.25 -1.15
N MET A 139 25.31 6.43 -0.55
CA MET A 139 23.87 6.75 -0.44
C MET A 139 23.57 7.84 0.58
N LEU A 140 24.32 7.85 1.68
CA LEU A 140 24.21 8.86 2.72
C LEU A 140 25.50 9.68 2.65
N ASP A 141 25.37 10.99 2.44
CA ASP A 141 26.53 11.87 2.46
C ASP A 141 27.16 11.81 3.87
N GLU A 142 28.41 11.37 3.96
CA GLU A 142 29.20 11.38 5.19
C GLU A 142 29.75 12.79 5.51
N SER A 143 29.05 13.85 5.09
CA SER A 143 29.51 15.23 5.25
C SER A 143 28.97 15.82 6.54
N GLY A 144 29.57 15.42 7.65
CA GLY A 144 29.32 15.97 8.98
C GLY A 144 30.58 15.95 9.84
N TYR A 145 31.67 16.57 9.35
CA TYR A 145 32.82 16.98 10.14
C TYR A 145 32.94 18.50 10.13
#